data_AF-A0A3S2VQK9-F1
#
_entry.id   AF-A0A3S2VQK9-F1
#
_cell.length_a   1.000
_cell.length_b   1.000
_cell.length_c   1.000
_cell.angle_alpha   90.00
_cell.angle_beta   90.00
_cell.angle_gamma   90.00
#
_symmetry.space_group_name_H-M   'P 1'
#
loop_
_entity.id
_entity.type
_entity.pdbx_description
1 polymer ?
#
loop_
_entity_poly.entity_id
_entity_poly.type
_entity_poly.pdbx_seq_one_letter_code
_entity_poly.pdbx_strand_id
1 'polypeptide(L)'
;MISERDIAEKFNVVWKQSFPLLTPSFMRVFNESYVMVINEDLAPIEEEVRFDLVSEAAFNLTQMVIEQNIKAVDFLATASNRNQLAIDTAHSIWPKAKYVKEELDLSTFEVNDILRVTGNIVEFINKTKRSKVKFKPLLKGYGILSDLEGDLEIDDTLYEIKTVNRNFKSSDLKQLFIYLALKQVSQGDNWKNAGLYNPRKGTCCNFNIKALIEEISGGRSSHEAFEGLLDSLSRDIETDARF
;
A
#
# COMPACT_ATOMS: atom_id res chain seq x y z
N MET A 1 5.20 7.26 -17.64
CA MET A 1 5.90 7.32 -16.35
C MET A 1 5.82 5.92 -15.75
N ILE A 2 6.93 5.35 -15.29
CA ILE A 2 6.96 3.99 -14.74
C ILE A 2 6.44 4.06 -13.30
N SER A 3 5.45 3.23 -12.95
CA SER A 3 4.92 3.20 -11.57
C SER A 3 5.84 2.39 -10.64
N GLU A 4 5.72 2.61 -9.33
CA GLU A 4 6.38 1.81 -8.31
C GLU A 4 5.98 0.33 -8.38
N ARG A 5 4.73 0.05 -8.81
CA ARG A 5 4.25 -1.32 -9.07
C ARG A 5 4.97 -1.95 -10.26
N ASP A 6 5.14 -1.21 -11.35
CA ASP A 6 5.94 -1.67 -12.49
C ASP A 6 7.38 -1.99 -12.07
N ILE A 7 7.96 -1.17 -11.18
CA ILE A 7 9.33 -1.37 -10.69
C ILE A 7 9.43 -2.63 -9.82
N ALA A 8 8.49 -2.81 -8.90
CA ALA A 8 8.43 -3.98 -8.04
C ALA A 8 8.33 -5.30 -8.83
N GLU A 9 7.66 -5.30 -9.99
CA GLU A 9 7.43 -6.50 -10.78
C GLU A 9 8.48 -6.76 -11.86
N LYS A 10 8.95 -5.73 -12.57
CA LYS A 10 9.70 -5.91 -13.82
C LYS A 10 11.22 -5.86 -13.66
N PHE A 11 11.75 -5.14 -12.68
CA PHE A 11 13.19 -4.85 -12.54
C PHE A 11 13.96 -5.94 -11.80
N ASN A 12 13.81 -7.18 -12.23
CA ASN A 12 14.26 -8.35 -11.50
C ASN A 12 15.79 -8.40 -11.29
N VAL A 13 16.58 -7.84 -12.20
CA VAL A 13 18.04 -7.78 -12.07
C VAL A 13 18.44 -6.88 -10.90
N VAL A 14 17.91 -5.65 -10.86
CA VAL A 14 18.12 -4.70 -9.76
C VAL A 14 17.72 -5.29 -8.40
N TRP A 15 16.55 -5.93 -8.33
CA TRP A 15 16.07 -6.56 -7.10
C TRP A 15 17.00 -7.69 -6.63
N LYS A 16 17.52 -8.52 -7.55
CA LYS A 16 18.46 -9.60 -7.20
C LYS A 16 19.83 -9.07 -6.73
N GLN A 17 20.27 -7.94 -7.27
CA GLN A 17 21.54 -7.31 -6.86
C GLN A 17 21.43 -6.62 -5.49
N SER A 18 20.27 -6.03 -5.20
CA SER A 18 20.03 -5.29 -3.95
C SER A 18 19.59 -6.20 -2.80
N PHE A 19 18.74 -7.18 -3.09
CA PHE A 19 18.15 -8.11 -2.10
C PHE A 19 18.19 -9.56 -2.61
N PRO A 20 19.38 -10.15 -2.73
CA PRO A 20 19.57 -11.49 -3.31
C PRO A 20 18.81 -12.60 -2.57
N LEU A 21 18.49 -12.40 -1.28
CA LEU A 21 17.82 -13.38 -0.43
C LEU A 21 16.29 -13.21 -0.38
N LEU A 22 15.72 -12.20 -1.06
CA LEU A 22 14.28 -12.05 -1.27
C LEU A 22 13.76 -13.08 -2.30
N THR A 23 13.80 -14.34 -1.90
CA THR A 23 13.46 -15.51 -2.73
C THR A 23 12.03 -15.99 -2.51
N PRO A 24 11.49 -16.86 -3.36
CA PRO A 24 10.21 -17.53 -3.10
C PRO A 24 10.20 -18.31 -1.77
N SER A 25 11.31 -18.95 -1.41
CA SER A 25 11.46 -19.66 -0.13
C SER A 25 11.38 -18.71 1.06
N PHE A 26 12.04 -17.55 0.97
CA PHE A 26 11.90 -16.49 1.96
C PHE A 26 10.44 -16.04 2.08
N MET A 27 9.76 -15.78 0.96
CA MET A 27 8.35 -15.35 0.99
C MET A 27 7.42 -16.39 1.62
N ARG A 28 7.69 -17.68 1.45
CA ARG A 28 6.92 -18.74 2.13
C ARG A 28 7.08 -18.63 3.65
N VAL A 29 8.33 -18.59 4.13
CA VAL A 29 8.64 -18.45 5.57
C VAL A 29 8.09 -17.14 6.13
N PHE A 30 8.20 -16.04 5.37
CA PHE A 30 7.65 -14.74 5.72
C PHE A 30 6.14 -14.80 5.96
N ASN A 31 5.39 -15.39 5.02
CA ASN A 31 3.94 -15.54 5.17
C ASN A 31 3.55 -16.48 6.32
N GLU A 32 4.36 -17.49 6.64
CA GLU A 32 4.08 -18.42 7.74
C GLU A 32 4.45 -17.84 9.11
N SER A 33 5.48 -16.99 9.19
CA SER A 33 6.08 -16.57 10.46
C SER A 33 5.73 -15.14 10.86
N TYR A 34 5.56 -14.24 9.91
CA TYR A 34 5.34 -12.80 10.17
C TYR A 34 3.89 -12.36 9.99
N VAL A 35 3.08 -13.12 9.28
CA VAL A 35 1.68 -12.76 9.04
C VAL A 35 0.82 -13.27 10.19
N MET A 36 0.08 -12.34 10.79
CA MET A 36 -0.83 -12.59 11.89
C MET A 36 -2.24 -12.11 11.53
N VAL A 37 -3.24 -12.74 12.14
CA VAL A 37 -4.63 -12.28 12.08
C VAL A 37 -4.80 -11.13 13.07
N ILE A 38 -5.42 -10.04 12.62
CA ILE A 38 -5.66 -8.82 13.40
C ILE A 38 -7.13 -8.41 13.42
N ASN A 39 -7.88 -8.64 12.34
CA ASN A 39 -9.35 -8.49 12.32
C ASN A 39 -10.02 -9.85 12.42
N GLU A 40 -11.15 -9.90 13.11
CA GLU A 40 -11.96 -11.11 13.24
C GLU A 40 -12.95 -11.25 12.07
N ASP A 41 -13.49 -10.12 11.59
CA ASP A 41 -14.43 -10.10 10.47
C ASP A 41 -13.66 -10.08 9.14
N LEU A 42 -13.96 -11.05 8.28
CA LEU A 42 -13.36 -11.13 6.95
C LEU A 42 -14.25 -10.38 5.96
N ALA A 43 -13.64 -9.65 5.03
CA ALA A 43 -14.35 -8.98 3.94
C ALA A 43 -14.06 -9.71 2.62
N PRO A 44 -14.64 -10.92 2.39
CA PRO A 44 -14.43 -11.64 1.14
C PRO A 44 -14.89 -10.80 -0.04
N ILE A 45 -14.26 -11.01 -1.18
CA ILE A 45 -14.62 -10.30 -2.41
C ILE A 45 -16.01 -10.79 -2.83
N GLU A 46 -16.97 -9.88 -2.88
CA GLU A 46 -18.29 -10.13 -3.44
C GLU A 46 -18.19 -10.24 -4.97
N GLU A 47 -18.99 -11.11 -5.59
CA GLU A 47 -19.13 -11.12 -7.04
C GLU A 47 -19.82 -9.82 -7.50
N GLU A 48 -19.50 -9.34 -8.71
CA GLU A 48 -20.13 -8.15 -9.32
C GLU A 48 -19.76 -6.76 -8.76
N VAL A 49 -18.62 -6.60 -8.07
CA VAL A 49 -18.12 -5.28 -7.63
C VAL A 49 -16.98 -4.73 -8.49
N ARG A 50 -16.91 -3.40 -8.64
CA ARG A 50 -15.72 -2.72 -9.20
C ARG A 50 -14.64 -2.67 -8.13
N PHE A 51 -13.81 -3.71 -8.11
CA PHE A 51 -12.85 -3.98 -7.04
C PHE A 51 -11.88 -2.82 -6.74
N ASP A 52 -11.37 -2.16 -7.78
CA ASP A 52 -10.46 -1.02 -7.65
C ASP A 52 -11.18 0.19 -7.06
N LEU A 53 -12.40 0.49 -7.52
CA LEU A 53 -13.26 1.52 -6.96
C LEU A 53 -13.58 1.27 -5.49
N VAL A 54 -14.00 0.04 -5.14
CA VAL A 54 -14.30 -0.33 -3.74
C VAL A 54 -13.08 -0.18 -2.84
N SER A 55 -11.91 -0.65 -3.30
CA SER A 55 -10.68 -0.62 -2.51
C SER A 55 -10.25 0.81 -2.18
N GLU A 56 -10.20 1.68 -3.19
CA GLU A 56 -9.80 3.08 -3.00
C GLU A 56 -10.90 3.88 -2.27
N ALA A 57 -12.18 3.64 -2.55
CA ALA A 57 -13.28 4.29 -1.85
C ALA A 57 -13.28 3.95 -0.36
N ALA A 58 -13.01 2.69 -0.01
CA ALA A 58 -12.90 2.26 1.38
C ALA A 58 -11.73 2.92 2.10
N PHE A 59 -10.59 3.10 1.41
CA PHE A 59 -9.44 3.82 1.96
C PHE A 59 -9.74 5.31 2.18
N ASN A 60 -10.27 6.00 1.17
CA ASN A 60 -10.69 7.40 1.25
C ASN A 60 -11.73 7.62 2.35
N LEU A 61 -12.74 6.74 2.45
CA LEU A 61 -13.74 6.81 3.51
C LEU A 61 -13.13 6.58 4.90
N THR A 62 -12.16 5.68 5.03
CA THR A 62 -11.43 5.47 6.29
C THR A 62 -10.73 6.75 6.73
N GLN A 63 -10.03 7.42 5.81
CA GLN A 63 -9.38 8.70 6.09
C GLN A 63 -10.40 9.72 6.62
N MET A 64 -11.54 9.88 5.94
CA MET A 64 -12.61 10.79 6.36
C MET A 64 -13.15 10.44 7.75
N VAL A 65 -13.42 9.15 8.00
CA VAL A 65 -13.92 8.64 9.29
C VAL A 65 -12.96 9.00 10.43
N ILE A 66 -11.66 8.79 10.23
CA ILE A 66 -10.64 9.05 11.27
C ILE A 66 -10.40 10.56 11.47
N GLU A 67 -10.30 11.33 10.39
CA GLU A 67 -9.97 12.76 10.46
C GLU A 67 -11.15 13.63 10.90
N GLN A 68 -12.37 13.27 10.50
CA GLN A 68 -13.59 14.04 10.78
C GLN A 68 -14.42 13.44 11.92
N ASN A 69 -14.02 12.27 12.46
CA ASN A 69 -14.72 11.55 13.52
C ASN A 69 -16.20 11.27 13.18
N ILE A 70 -16.45 10.83 11.95
CA ILE A 70 -17.78 10.48 11.44
C ILE A 70 -17.95 8.96 11.39
N LYS A 71 -19.20 8.46 11.39
CA LYS A 71 -19.47 7.03 11.18
C LYS A 71 -19.64 6.74 9.69
N ALA A 72 -18.94 5.71 9.20
CA ALA A 72 -18.99 5.30 7.79
C ALA A 72 -20.42 4.98 7.32
N VAL A 73 -21.21 4.30 8.16
CA VAL A 73 -22.61 3.94 7.87
C VAL A 73 -23.47 5.18 7.70
N ASP A 74 -23.33 6.17 8.57
CA ASP A 74 -24.10 7.42 8.50
C ASP A 74 -23.72 8.23 7.25
N PHE A 75 -22.42 8.26 6.92
CA PHE A 75 -21.93 8.92 5.71
C PHE A 75 -22.54 8.28 4.44
N LEU A 76 -22.48 6.96 4.33
CA LEU A 76 -22.98 6.23 3.15
C LEU A 76 -24.50 6.08 3.10
N ALA A 77 -25.24 6.36 4.18
CA ALA A 77 -26.71 6.41 4.15
C ALA A 77 -27.23 7.50 3.19
N THR A 78 -26.46 8.57 3.02
CA THR A 78 -26.83 9.72 2.17
C THR A 78 -26.41 9.49 0.71
N ALA A 79 -27.36 9.57 -0.23
CA ALA A 79 -27.10 9.32 -1.64
C ALA A 79 -26.07 10.29 -2.25
N SER A 80 -26.13 11.59 -1.91
CA SER A 80 -25.15 12.56 -2.39
C SER A 80 -23.73 12.25 -1.93
N ASN A 81 -23.57 11.75 -0.70
CA ASN A 81 -22.26 11.38 -0.15
C ASN A 81 -21.68 10.17 -0.87
N ARG A 82 -22.51 9.15 -1.16
CA ARG A 82 -22.08 7.98 -1.94
C ARG A 82 -21.59 8.41 -3.33
N ASN A 83 -22.35 9.25 -4.00
CA ASN A 83 -22.01 9.72 -5.34
C ASN A 83 -20.74 10.56 -5.33
N GLN A 84 -20.57 11.43 -4.33
CA GLN A 84 -19.36 12.23 -4.17
C GLN A 84 -18.13 11.34 -3.92
N LEU A 85 -18.22 10.37 -3.01
CA LEU A 85 -17.14 9.41 -2.75
C LEU A 85 -16.75 8.64 -4.01
N ALA A 86 -17.72 8.15 -4.78
CA ALA A 86 -17.46 7.42 -6.02
C ALA A 86 -16.78 8.30 -7.07
N ILE A 87 -17.21 9.55 -7.22
CA ILE A 87 -16.62 10.53 -8.15
C ILE A 87 -15.17 10.86 -7.77
N ASP A 88 -14.93 11.19 -6.51
CA ASP A 88 -13.59 11.56 -6.03
C ASP A 88 -12.63 10.37 -6.15
N THR A 89 -13.12 9.18 -5.83
CA THR A 89 -12.36 7.93 -5.99
C THR A 89 -12.06 7.68 -7.46
N ALA A 90 -13.05 7.72 -8.35
CA ALA A 90 -12.85 7.51 -9.79
C ALA A 90 -11.85 8.51 -10.39
N HIS A 91 -11.88 9.78 -9.98
CA HIS A 91 -10.90 10.78 -10.41
C HIS A 91 -9.46 10.43 -10.00
N SER A 92 -9.28 9.73 -8.88
CA SER A 92 -7.96 9.36 -8.36
C SER A 92 -7.36 8.13 -9.04
N ILE A 93 -8.17 7.15 -9.46
CA ILE A 93 -7.69 5.86 -10.00
C ILE A 93 -7.88 5.69 -11.49
N TRP A 94 -8.82 6.41 -12.11
CA TRP A 94 -9.14 6.27 -13.53
C TRP A 94 -8.83 7.54 -14.32
N PRO A 95 -8.23 7.41 -15.51
CA PRO A 95 -8.17 8.51 -16.46
C PRO A 95 -9.57 9.06 -16.74
N LYS A 96 -9.72 10.39 -16.83
CA LYS A 96 -11.04 11.04 -17.04
C LYS A 96 -11.82 10.55 -18.25
N ALA A 97 -11.16 9.94 -19.24
CA ALA A 97 -11.79 9.36 -20.43
C ALA A 97 -12.40 7.96 -20.20
N LYS A 98 -12.22 7.36 -19.02
CA LYS A 98 -12.63 5.97 -18.73
C LYS A 98 -14.02 5.80 -18.11
N TYR A 99 -14.70 6.87 -17.70
CA TYR A 99 -16.01 6.75 -17.06
C TYR A 99 -16.90 7.93 -17.35
N VAL A 100 -18.22 7.69 -17.36
CA VAL A 100 -19.24 8.73 -17.35
C VAL A 100 -19.79 8.87 -15.93
N LYS A 101 -20.14 10.09 -15.50
CA LYS A 101 -20.54 10.36 -14.11
C LYS A 101 -21.76 9.55 -13.68
N GLU A 102 -22.70 9.33 -14.59
CA GLU A 102 -23.91 8.55 -14.39
C GLU A 102 -23.64 7.05 -14.21
N GLU A 103 -22.45 6.57 -14.57
CA GLU A 103 -22.04 5.17 -14.37
C GLU A 103 -21.40 4.92 -13.00
N LEU A 104 -21.17 5.96 -12.19
CA LEU A 104 -20.47 5.86 -10.90
C LEU A 104 -21.38 5.58 -9.70
N ASP A 105 -22.67 5.37 -9.92
CA ASP A 105 -23.57 4.99 -8.84
C ASP A 105 -23.09 3.68 -8.21
N LEU A 106 -22.86 3.69 -6.90
CA LEU A 106 -22.42 2.52 -6.15
C LEU A 106 -23.61 1.56 -5.96
N SER A 107 -23.41 0.30 -6.34
CA SER A 107 -24.40 -0.74 -6.07
C SER A 107 -24.51 -1.02 -4.57
N THR A 108 -25.59 -1.64 -4.13
CA THR A 108 -25.74 -2.08 -2.73
C THR A 108 -24.59 -3.02 -2.31
N PHE A 109 -24.11 -3.87 -3.21
CA PHE A 109 -22.98 -4.76 -2.96
C PHE A 109 -21.69 -3.97 -2.75
N GLU A 110 -21.43 -2.96 -3.58
CA GLU A 110 -20.26 -2.10 -3.43
C GLU A 110 -20.31 -1.28 -2.15
N VAL A 111 -21.47 -0.74 -1.78
CA VAL A 111 -21.66 -0.01 -0.52
C VAL A 111 -21.36 -0.91 0.69
N ASN A 112 -21.87 -2.14 0.68
CA ASN A 112 -21.63 -3.10 1.75
C ASN A 112 -20.15 -3.52 1.81
N ASP A 113 -19.49 -3.75 0.67
CA ASP A 113 -18.09 -4.12 0.62
C ASP A 113 -17.18 -2.97 1.07
N ILE A 114 -17.46 -1.73 0.65
CA ILE A 114 -16.80 -0.51 1.14
C ILE A 114 -16.92 -0.43 2.67
N LEU A 115 -18.12 -0.62 3.23
CA LEU A 115 -18.34 -0.58 4.68
C LEU A 115 -17.51 -1.61 5.44
N ARG A 116 -17.45 -2.86 4.95
CA ARG A 116 -16.67 -3.93 5.59
C ARG A 116 -15.17 -3.63 5.54
N VAL A 117 -14.65 -3.26 4.37
CA VAL A 117 -13.22 -2.93 4.21
C VAL A 117 -12.86 -1.70 5.05
N THR A 118 -13.66 -0.65 5.05
CA THR A 118 -13.47 0.53 5.92
C THR A 118 -13.50 0.13 7.40
N GLY A 119 -14.46 -0.68 7.83
CA GLY A 119 -14.56 -1.18 9.20
C GLY A 119 -13.27 -1.89 9.64
N ASN A 120 -12.75 -2.77 8.80
CA ASN A 120 -11.52 -3.50 9.08
C ASN A 120 -10.30 -2.58 9.13
N ILE A 121 -10.18 -1.58 8.25
CA ILE A 121 -9.08 -0.61 8.30
C ILE A 121 -9.18 0.24 9.59
N VAL A 122 -10.36 0.70 9.97
CA VAL A 122 -10.58 1.45 11.22
C VAL A 122 -10.23 0.61 12.43
N GLU A 123 -10.66 -0.65 12.49
CA GLU A 123 -10.30 -1.57 13.57
C GLU A 123 -8.79 -1.81 13.64
N PHE A 124 -8.13 -2.04 12.50
CA PHE A 124 -6.67 -2.18 12.42
C PHE A 124 -5.95 -0.94 12.97
N ILE A 125 -6.39 0.25 12.58
CA ILE A 125 -5.85 1.52 13.09
C ILE A 125 -6.06 1.59 14.61
N ASN A 126 -7.25 1.28 15.12
CA ASN A 126 -7.53 1.36 16.55
C ASN A 126 -6.71 0.35 17.37
N LYS A 127 -6.43 -0.84 16.83
CA LYS A 127 -5.59 -1.86 17.47
C LYS A 127 -4.10 -1.52 17.44
N THR A 128 -3.65 -0.77 16.43
CA THR A 128 -2.23 -0.52 16.17
C THR A 128 -1.75 0.85 16.65
N LYS A 129 -2.62 1.87 16.57
CA LYS A 129 -2.30 3.27 16.87
C LYS A 129 -2.00 3.47 18.35
N ARG A 130 -0.89 4.16 18.63
CA ARG A 130 -0.56 4.67 19.97
C ARG A 130 -0.79 6.17 20.07
N SER A 131 -0.33 6.93 19.07
CA SER A 131 -0.40 8.39 19.12
C SER A 131 -0.92 9.00 17.82
N LYS A 132 -0.25 8.74 16.69
CA LYS A 132 -0.45 9.45 15.43
C LYS A 132 -0.79 8.49 14.30
N VAL A 133 -1.65 8.97 13.40
CA VAL A 133 -1.98 8.34 12.13
C VAL A 133 -1.88 9.41 11.06
N LYS A 134 -1.27 9.07 9.93
CA LYS A 134 -1.17 9.93 8.76
C LYS A 134 -1.48 9.10 7.53
N PHE A 135 -2.46 9.54 6.76
CA PHE A 135 -2.80 8.96 5.47
C PHE A 135 -1.95 9.60 4.37
N LYS A 136 -1.68 8.83 3.31
CA LYS A 136 -0.97 9.31 2.12
C LYS A 136 0.34 10.07 2.44
N PRO A 137 1.25 9.53 3.28
CA PRO A 137 2.51 10.22 3.55
C PRO A 137 3.31 10.43 2.25
N LEU A 138 3.58 11.71 1.94
CA LEU A 138 4.34 12.10 0.76
C LEU A 138 5.81 11.67 0.86
N LEU A 139 6.28 11.04 -0.22
CA LEU A 139 7.64 10.56 -0.43
C LEU A 139 8.23 11.35 -1.59
N LYS A 140 9.36 12.01 -1.32
CA LYS A 140 10.06 12.77 -2.35
C LYS A 140 10.75 11.80 -3.30
N GLY A 141 10.49 11.96 -4.59
CA GLY A 141 11.08 11.18 -5.66
C GLY A 141 12.62 11.23 -5.68
N TYR A 142 13.22 10.29 -6.40
CA TYR A 142 14.67 10.18 -6.56
C TYR A 142 15.01 9.75 -7.98
N GLY A 143 15.91 10.51 -8.62
CA GLY A 143 16.28 10.31 -10.02
C GLY A 143 15.04 10.38 -10.93
N ILE A 144 14.66 9.23 -11.46
CA ILE A 144 13.53 9.04 -12.39
C ILE A 144 12.22 8.65 -11.71
N LEU A 145 12.26 8.31 -10.43
CA LEU A 145 11.06 8.09 -9.63
C LEU A 145 10.45 9.45 -9.31
N SER A 146 9.19 9.64 -9.70
CA SER A 146 8.41 10.79 -9.27
C SER A 146 8.16 10.75 -7.77
N ASP A 147 7.63 11.86 -7.23
CA ASP A 147 7.04 11.83 -5.90
C ASP A 147 5.96 10.74 -5.82
N LEU A 148 5.90 10.06 -4.68
CA LEU A 148 4.96 8.98 -4.40
C LEU A 148 4.23 9.24 -3.08
N GLU A 149 3.14 8.53 -2.88
CA GLU A 149 2.42 8.48 -1.61
C GLU A 149 2.41 7.02 -1.14
N GLY A 150 2.80 6.77 0.11
CA GLY A 150 2.49 5.48 0.75
C GLY A 150 1.05 5.48 1.26
N ASP A 151 0.52 4.35 1.72
CA ASP A 151 -0.86 4.31 2.19
C ASP A 151 -1.01 4.92 3.60
N LEU A 152 -0.42 4.28 4.61
CA LEU A 152 -0.75 4.56 6.00
C LEU A 152 0.48 4.58 6.90
N GLU A 153 0.75 5.72 7.53
CA GLU A 153 1.75 5.85 8.59
C GLU A 153 1.05 5.83 9.95
N ILE A 154 1.45 4.91 10.82
CA ILE A 154 1.01 4.84 12.22
C ILE A 154 2.25 4.92 13.11
N ASP A 155 2.35 5.99 13.89
CA ASP A 155 3.50 6.30 14.74
C ASP A 155 4.83 6.24 13.98
N ASP A 156 5.67 5.22 14.23
CA ASP A 156 6.98 5.02 13.59
C ASP A 156 6.98 3.87 12.55
N THR A 157 5.80 3.52 12.05
CA THR A 157 5.58 2.38 11.14
C THR A 157 4.83 2.80 9.88
N LEU A 158 5.36 2.43 8.71
CA LEU A 158 4.66 2.54 7.43
C LEU A 158 3.94 1.23 7.11
N TYR A 159 2.66 1.31 6.76
CA TYR A 159 1.86 0.20 6.27
C TYR A 159 1.42 0.44 4.83
N GLU A 160 1.60 -0.58 4.01
CA GLU A 160 0.97 -0.70 2.69
C GLU A 160 -0.27 -1.59 2.79
N ILE A 161 -1.39 -1.12 2.25
CA ILE A 161 -2.67 -1.80 2.29
C ILE A 161 -2.88 -2.61 1.00
N LYS A 162 -3.18 -3.90 1.16
CA LYS A 162 -3.44 -4.83 0.05
C LYS A 162 -4.82 -5.44 0.18
N THR A 163 -5.78 -4.98 -0.61
CA THR A 163 -7.15 -5.51 -0.63
C THR A 163 -7.31 -6.82 -1.40
N VAL A 164 -6.32 -7.73 -1.37
CA VAL A 164 -6.26 -8.91 -2.28
C VAL A 164 -6.72 -10.22 -1.64
N ASN A 165 -7.26 -11.17 -2.41
CA ASN A 165 -7.59 -12.51 -1.92
C ASN A 165 -6.46 -13.54 -2.12
N ARG A 166 -5.26 -13.22 -1.64
CA ARG A 166 -4.06 -14.08 -1.72
C ARG A 166 -3.10 -13.80 -0.57
N ASN A 167 -2.09 -14.64 -0.40
CA ASN A 167 -0.94 -14.34 0.46
C ASN A 167 -0.10 -13.19 -0.12
N PHE A 168 0.70 -12.54 0.73
CA PHE A 168 1.62 -11.49 0.30
C PHE A 168 2.70 -12.09 -0.62
N LYS A 169 3.01 -11.37 -1.69
CA LYS A 169 4.03 -11.70 -2.68
C LYS A 169 5.26 -10.82 -2.47
N SER A 170 6.38 -11.22 -3.06
CA SER A 170 7.60 -10.39 -3.06
C SER A 170 7.36 -9.01 -3.67
N SER A 171 6.49 -8.89 -4.68
CA SER A 171 6.16 -7.58 -5.27
C SER A 171 5.50 -6.62 -4.27
N ASP A 172 4.71 -7.14 -3.31
CA ASP A 172 4.10 -6.30 -2.27
C ASP A 172 5.19 -5.73 -1.33
N LEU A 173 6.18 -6.54 -0.93
CA LEU A 173 7.32 -6.06 -0.13
C LEU A 173 8.22 -5.12 -0.92
N LYS A 174 8.47 -5.41 -2.19
CA LYS A 174 9.29 -4.56 -3.06
C LYS A 174 8.69 -3.16 -3.22
N GLN A 175 7.38 -3.06 -3.40
CA GLN A 175 6.69 -1.76 -3.41
C GLN A 175 6.92 -1.00 -2.09
N LEU A 176 6.73 -1.67 -0.96
CA LEU A 176 7.02 -1.09 0.35
C LEU A 176 8.49 -0.66 0.48
N PHE A 177 9.45 -1.44 -0.02
CA PHE A 177 10.87 -1.09 0.01
C PHE A 177 11.23 0.11 -0.86
N ILE A 178 10.53 0.33 -1.98
CA ILE A 178 10.69 1.57 -2.77
C ILE A 178 10.33 2.77 -1.89
N TYR A 179 9.22 2.71 -1.15
CA TYR A 179 8.81 3.79 -0.25
C TYR A 179 9.84 4.05 0.86
N LEU A 180 10.32 2.99 1.49
CA LEU A 180 11.35 3.08 2.54
C LEU A 180 12.66 3.65 2.00
N ALA A 181 13.05 3.26 0.79
CA ALA A 181 14.26 3.76 0.14
C ALA A 181 14.15 5.26 -0.17
N LEU A 182 13.04 5.70 -0.79
CA LEU A 182 12.79 7.11 -1.09
C LEU A 182 12.79 7.96 0.18
N LYS A 183 12.12 7.47 1.24
CA LYS A 183 12.08 8.17 2.52
C LYS A 183 13.49 8.36 3.10
N GLN A 184 14.26 7.28 3.17
CA GLN A 184 15.59 7.29 3.78
C GLN A 184 16.60 8.12 2.99
N VAL A 185 16.63 7.97 1.66
CA VAL A 185 17.64 8.63 0.82
C VAL A 185 17.28 10.10 0.56
N SER A 186 16.01 10.41 0.26
CA SER A 186 15.61 11.78 -0.08
C SER A 186 15.36 12.67 1.13
N GLN A 187 15.09 12.12 2.31
CA GLN A 187 14.71 12.89 3.50
C GLN A 187 15.62 12.64 4.73
N GLY A 188 16.57 11.70 4.66
CA GLY A 188 17.57 11.47 5.70
C GLY A 188 17.04 10.82 6.99
N ASP A 189 15.78 10.37 6.99
CA ASP A 189 15.13 9.69 8.10
C ASP A 189 14.30 8.52 7.56
N ASN A 190 14.03 7.51 8.37
CA ASN A 190 13.17 6.39 7.98
C ASN A 190 12.27 5.97 9.14
N TRP A 191 11.16 5.32 8.81
CA TRP A 191 10.39 4.57 9.79
C TRP A 191 11.28 3.52 10.46
N LYS A 192 10.93 3.15 11.70
CA LYS A 192 11.64 2.05 12.38
C LYS A 192 11.13 0.70 11.92
N ASN A 193 9.83 0.62 11.67
CA ASN A 193 9.16 -0.58 11.25
C ASN A 193 8.38 -0.35 9.96
N ALA A 194 8.04 -1.42 9.27
CA ALA A 194 7.12 -1.39 8.16
C ALA A 194 6.28 -2.66 8.13
N GLY A 195 5.15 -2.60 7.44
CA GLY A 195 4.21 -3.71 7.39
C GLY A 195 3.34 -3.73 6.15
N LEU A 196 2.77 -4.90 5.89
CA LEU A 196 1.69 -5.07 4.93
C LEU A 196 0.41 -5.36 5.70
N TYR A 197 -0.69 -4.75 5.30
CA TYR A 197 -2.00 -5.01 5.88
C TYR A 197 -3.01 -5.40 4.81
N ASN A 198 -3.75 -6.46 5.04
CA ASN A 198 -4.82 -6.92 4.15
C ASN A 198 -6.16 -6.88 4.90
N PRO A 199 -6.99 -5.85 4.67
CA PRO A 199 -8.28 -5.71 5.35
C PRO A 199 -9.30 -6.75 4.91
N ARG A 200 -9.14 -7.38 3.73
CA ARG A 200 -10.05 -8.45 3.28
C ARG A 200 -9.84 -9.74 4.03
N LYS A 201 -8.57 -10.08 4.26
CA LYS A 201 -8.17 -11.28 5.01
C LYS A 201 -8.03 -11.04 6.51
N GLY A 202 -8.19 -9.80 6.97
CA GLY A 202 -7.97 -9.41 8.36
C GLY A 202 -6.56 -9.71 8.85
N THR A 203 -5.56 -9.70 7.96
CA THR A 203 -4.19 -10.14 8.28
C THR A 203 -3.19 -9.01 8.08
N CYS A 204 -2.20 -8.90 8.96
CA CYS A 204 -1.09 -7.97 8.82
C CYS A 204 0.25 -8.66 9.07
N CYS A 205 1.33 -8.02 8.64
CA CYS A 205 2.66 -8.27 9.15
C CYS A 205 3.32 -6.94 9.55
N ASN A 206 4.26 -7.00 10.48
CA ASN A 206 5.08 -5.87 10.90
C ASN A 206 6.50 -6.38 11.16
N PHE A 207 7.50 -5.64 10.71
CA PHE A 207 8.90 -6.00 10.86
C PHE A 207 9.77 -4.76 11.08
N ASN A 208 10.88 -4.95 11.79
CA ASN A 208 11.90 -3.93 11.90
C ASN A 208 12.66 -3.79 10.57
N ILE A 209 12.75 -2.58 10.05
CA ILE A 209 13.31 -2.34 8.71
C ILE A 209 14.79 -2.72 8.67
N LYS A 210 15.59 -2.30 9.66
CA LYS A 210 17.04 -2.58 9.66
C LYS A 210 17.31 -4.08 9.68
N ALA A 211 16.64 -4.80 10.58
CA ALA A 211 16.80 -6.25 10.71
C ALA A 211 16.40 -6.99 9.43
N LEU A 212 15.22 -6.69 8.86
CA LEU A 212 14.76 -7.37 7.66
C LEU A 212 15.66 -7.08 6.46
N ILE A 213 16.05 -5.81 6.27
CA ILE A 213 16.88 -5.41 5.14
C ILE A 213 18.28 -6.01 5.24
N GLU A 214 18.90 -6.03 6.42
CA GLU A 214 20.18 -6.70 6.64
C GLU A 214 20.10 -8.19 6.30
N GLU A 215 19.04 -8.88 6.74
CA GLU A 215 18.80 -10.29 6.42
C GLU A 215 18.71 -10.51 4.90
N ILE A 216 17.84 -9.78 4.20
CA ILE A 216 17.54 -10.09 2.80
C ILE A 216 18.56 -9.52 1.80
N SER A 217 19.36 -8.54 2.21
CA SER A 217 20.43 -7.93 1.41
C SER A 217 21.76 -8.70 1.49
N GLY A 218 21.85 -9.72 2.35
CA GLY A 218 23.09 -10.46 2.60
C GLY A 218 24.06 -9.71 3.52
N GLY A 219 23.54 -9.00 4.52
CA GLY A 219 24.32 -8.32 5.56
C GLY A 219 24.63 -6.84 5.29
N ARG A 220 24.01 -6.21 4.27
CA ARG A 220 24.18 -4.77 4.04
C ARG A 220 23.31 -3.97 4.99
N SER A 221 23.78 -2.79 5.38
CA SER A 221 22.92 -1.86 6.13
C SER A 221 21.72 -1.44 5.29
N SER A 222 20.62 -1.01 5.95
CA SER A 222 19.46 -0.46 5.24
C SER A 222 19.82 0.78 4.42
N HIS A 223 20.87 1.52 4.80
CA HIS A 223 21.38 2.64 4.02
C HIS A 223 21.98 2.20 2.69
N GLU A 224 23.00 1.34 2.74
CA GLU A 224 23.69 0.85 1.55
C GLU A 224 22.74 0.09 0.61
N ALA A 225 21.83 -0.72 1.15
CA ALA A 225 20.89 -1.49 0.34
C ALA A 225 19.89 -0.59 -0.40
N PHE A 226 19.35 0.44 0.25
CA PHE A 226 18.37 1.35 -0.36
C PHE A 226 19.01 2.36 -1.31
N GLU A 227 20.19 2.89 -0.99
CA GLU A 227 20.94 3.74 -1.91
C GLU A 227 21.31 2.97 -3.18
N GLY A 228 21.85 1.75 -3.02
CA GLY A 228 22.19 0.87 -4.14
C GLY A 228 20.97 0.50 -5.00
N LEU A 229 19.80 0.28 -4.38
CA LEU A 229 18.54 0.05 -5.11
C LEU A 229 18.21 1.25 -6.01
N LEU A 230 18.15 2.46 -5.44
CA LEU A 230 17.72 3.65 -6.16
C LEU A 230 18.71 4.08 -7.26
N ASP A 231 20.01 3.93 -7.01
CA ASP A 231 21.05 4.21 -7.99
C ASP A 231 21.00 3.23 -9.17
N SER A 232 20.75 1.95 -8.90
CA SER A 232 20.62 0.93 -9.94
C SER A 232 19.38 1.16 -10.81
N LEU A 233 18.24 1.53 -10.21
CA LEU A 233 17.02 1.89 -10.95
C LEU A 233 17.26 3.08 -11.88
N SER A 234 17.99 4.09 -11.41
CA SER A 234 18.31 5.27 -12.21
C SER A 234 19.19 4.93 -13.42
N ARG A 235 20.14 4.00 -13.28
CA ARG A 235 21.04 3.59 -14.37
C ARG A 235 20.37 2.66 -15.40
N ASP A 236 19.64 1.64 -14.96
CA ASP A 236 19.04 0.65 -15.86
C ASP A 236 17.94 1.27 -16.74
N ILE A 237 17.14 2.19 -16.19
CA ILE A 237 16.07 2.84 -16.95
C ILE A 237 16.63 3.86 -17.96
N GLU A 238 17.78 4.48 -17.68
CA GLU A 238 18.51 5.28 -18.67
C GLU A 238 19.03 4.47 -19.85
N THR A 239 19.26 3.16 -19.68
CA THR A 239 19.69 2.28 -20.77
C THR A 239 18.53 1.77 -21.63
N ASP A 240 17.35 1.52 -21.04
CA ASP A 240 16.15 1.11 -21.79
C ASP A 240 15.47 2.28 -22.52
N ALA A 241 15.61 3.52 -22.05
CA ALA A 241 15.02 4.71 -22.71
C ALA A 241 15.80 5.22 -23.94
N ARG A 242 16.89 4.55 -24.35
CA ARG A 242 17.73 4.92 -25.51
C ARG A 242 17.45 4.11 -26.78
N PHE A 243 16.29 3.47 -26.90
CA PHE A 243 15.86 2.76 -28.11
C PHE A 243 14.50 3.23 -28.59
#